data_AF-A0A417IJ27-F1
#
_entry.id   AF-A0A417IJ27-F1
#
_cell.length_a   1.000
_cell.length_b   1.000
_cell.length_c   1.000
_cell.angle_alpha   90.00
_cell.angle_beta   90.00
_cell.angle_gamma   90.00
#
_symmetry.space_group_name_H-M   'P 1'
#
loop_
_entity.id
_entity.type
_entity.pdbx_description
1 polymer ?
#
loop_
_entity_poly.entity_id
_entity_poly.type
_entity_poly.pdbx_seq_one_letter_code
_entity_poly.pdbx_strand_id
1 'polypeptide(L)'
;MKKMRIALASMLVAAGITATAGAANFTNCADRLKDVGLFQGTNQGYQLDKAPTRAEASAMLVRLLGKETEAEKLTYTAPFTDLKDWEKPYVQYLYDNGLANGMSATAYNPTGKCSAQMYTTFLLRALGYSDAKGDFTYAKALDFGEQVGLVDDINCSTKNFLRDNVVAMSLTALDTDVKGSDSILLDKLVADGAVDKTKAASLGAFFADADAFNTAAKNTSAESKMAMDMNIKASVKLGTTKLLDMSMPMTIKTDMNLKELDKSVMAFGGKLNMTIDPSLANGGDTSISQDINYYFTNGTYYMDMGAQGKYKMAMSFDDVLNGMEISAMNSAVPVSAIESITKGSSGMTVKYNMNSVFSSDLFDELLGGMLDGVSIRTRDMNVTAKAVNGMLTDTAISGTVDITAEGETISATLNAAAKVTATGDAVKITLPTDLSSYVDLPTEIN
;
A
#
# COMPACT_ATOMS: atom_id res chain seq x y z
N MET A 1 24.84 -2.01 27.01
CA MET A 1 24.83 -3.01 25.90
C MET A 1 23.42 -3.38 25.44
N LYS A 2 22.49 -3.83 26.29
CA LYS A 2 21.07 -4.14 25.91
C LYS A 2 20.34 -2.97 25.21
N LYS A 3 20.34 -1.77 25.82
CA LYS A 3 19.74 -0.55 25.22
C LYS A 3 20.39 -0.07 23.91
N MET A 4 21.68 -0.38 23.73
CA MET A 4 22.46 0.01 22.55
C MET A 4 22.18 -0.93 21.36
N ARG A 5 22.02 -2.25 21.62
CA ARG A 5 21.59 -3.23 20.61
C ARG A 5 20.17 -2.98 20.11
N ILE A 6 19.24 -2.60 20.99
CA ILE A 6 17.86 -2.26 20.61
C ILE A 6 17.81 -0.92 19.83
N ALA A 7 18.63 0.07 20.21
CA ALA A 7 18.77 1.31 19.45
C ALA A 7 19.47 1.13 18.08
N LEU A 8 20.37 0.14 17.94
CA LEU A 8 20.98 -0.24 16.66
C LEU A 8 20.01 -1.01 15.76
N ALA A 9 19.20 -1.90 16.34
CA ALA A 9 18.11 -2.57 15.63
C ALA A 9 17.07 -1.57 15.12
N SER A 10 16.75 -0.51 15.87
CA SER A 10 15.83 0.55 15.41
C SER A 10 16.41 1.43 14.29
N MET A 11 17.74 1.53 14.17
CA MET A 11 18.39 2.25 13.08
C MET A 11 18.39 1.47 11.76
N LEU A 12 18.53 0.14 11.78
CA LEU A 12 18.44 -0.69 10.57
C LEU A 12 17.06 -0.57 9.90
N VAL A 13 16.01 -0.47 10.73
CA VAL A 13 14.61 -0.34 10.30
C VAL A 13 14.30 1.04 9.68
N ALA A 14 15.07 2.08 10.02
CA ALA A 14 14.92 3.42 9.43
C ALA A 14 15.56 3.54 8.03
N ALA A 15 16.45 2.61 7.64
CA ALA A 15 17.04 2.54 6.30
C ALA A 15 16.33 1.52 5.39
N GLY A 16 15.70 0.49 5.97
CA GLY A 16 14.91 -0.52 5.25
C GLY A 16 13.42 -0.44 5.58
N ILE A 17 12.80 0.74 5.41
CA ILE A 17 11.40 0.94 5.80
C ILE A 17 10.48 0.17 4.84
N THR A 18 10.27 -1.08 5.16
CA THR A 18 9.17 -1.90 4.67
C THR A 18 8.10 -1.88 5.74
N ALA A 19 6.93 -1.35 5.41
CA ALA A 19 5.84 -1.17 6.36
C ALA A 19 5.28 -2.52 6.80
N THR A 20 4.90 -2.62 8.08
CA THR A 20 4.14 -3.78 8.58
C THR A 20 2.65 -3.48 8.44
N ALA A 21 1.83 -4.51 8.24
CA ALA A 21 0.39 -4.32 8.15
C ALA A 21 -0.19 -3.71 9.44
N GLY A 22 -0.63 -2.45 9.38
CA GLY A 22 -1.52 -1.87 10.39
C GLY A 22 -2.95 -2.32 10.10
N ALA A 23 -3.86 -2.20 11.08
CA ALA A 23 -5.28 -2.40 10.78
C ALA A 23 -5.71 -1.40 9.70
N ALA A 24 -6.16 -1.91 8.55
CA ALA A 24 -6.67 -1.07 7.48
C ALA A 24 -7.88 -0.26 7.99
N ASN A 25 -8.07 0.94 7.42
CA ASN A 25 -9.18 1.82 7.74
C ASN A 25 -9.71 2.42 6.43
N PHE A 26 -10.91 2.00 6.03
CA PHE A 26 -11.55 2.39 4.78
C PHE A 26 -12.74 3.34 4.98
N THR A 27 -12.69 4.19 6.01
CA THR A 27 -13.72 5.22 6.25
C THR A 27 -13.86 6.16 5.04
N ASN A 28 -12.77 6.52 4.38
CA ASN A 28 -12.77 7.28 3.12
C ASN A 28 -13.57 6.57 2.01
N CYS A 29 -13.48 5.25 1.91
CA CYS A 29 -14.26 4.47 0.94
C CYS A 29 -15.75 4.52 1.28
N ALA A 30 -16.10 4.32 2.55
CA ALA A 30 -17.48 4.42 3.02
C ALA A 30 -18.09 5.80 2.75
N ASP A 31 -17.35 6.88 3.00
CA ASP A 31 -17.79 8.25 2.74
C ASP A 31 -18.02 8.49 1.24
N ARG A 32 -17.09 8.07 0.37
CA ARG A 32 -17.24 8.18 -1.09
C ARG A 32 -18.48 7.46 -1.60
N LEU A 33 -18.70 6.23 -1.14
CA LEU A 33 -19.89 5.45 -1.51
C LEU A 33 -21.18 6.09 -0.98
N LYS A 34 -21.14 6.70 0.20
CA LYS A 34 -22.29 7.42 0.77
C LYS A 34 -22.63 8.68 0.00
N ASP A 35 -21.64 9.45 -0.41
CA ASP A 35 -21.84 10.70 -1.15
C ASP A 35 -22.57 10.46 -2.47
N VAL A 36 -22.36 9.29 -3.09
CA VAL A 36 -23.07 8.87 -4.32
C VAL A 36 -24.33 8.05 -4.05
N GLY A 37 -24.65 7.79 -2.78
CA GLY A 37 -25.87 7.09 -2.34
C GLY A 37 -25.79 5.56 -2.38
N LEU A 38 -24.61 4.99 -2.59
CA LEU A 38 -24.37 3.55 -2.72
C LEU A 38 -24.05 2.86 -1.39
N PHE A 39 -23.87 3.63 -0.31
CA PHE A 39 -23.72 3.11 1.05
C PHE A 39 -24.32 4.06 2.10
N GLN A 40 -25.15 3.57 3.03
CA GLN A 40 -25.86 4.44 3.98
C GLN A 40 -25.43 4.24 5.45
N GLY A 41 -24.75 3.13 5.77
CA GLY A 41 -24.51 2.74 7.16
C GLY A 41 -25.80 2.33 7.88
N THR A 42 -25.82 2.53 9.20
CA THR A 42 -26.94 2.26 10.10
C THR A 42 -27.18 3.47 10.99
N ASN A 43 -28.16 3.38 11.89
CA ASN A 43 -28.38 4.39 12.95
C ASN A 43 -27.20 4.52 13.93
N GLN A 44 -26.22 3.62 13.88
CA GLN A 44 -24.98 3.65 14.66
C GLN A 44 -23.74 4.01 13.80
N GLY A 45 -23.96 4.64 12.64
CA GLY A 45 -22.90 4.90 11.66
C GLY A 45 -22.60 3.67 10.80
N TYR A 46 -21.40 3.62 10.21
CA TYR A 46 -21.05 2.58 9.23
C TYR A 46 -20.82 1.18 9.84
N GLN A 47 -20.39 1.13 11.10
CA GLN A 47 -20.01 -0.11 11.82
C GLN A 47 -18.92 -0.89 11.06
N LEU A 48 -17.85 -0.22 10.62
CA LEU A 48 -16.79 -0.80 9.79
C LEU A 48 -16.01 -1.89 10.52
N ASP A 49 -15.97 -1.86 11.84
CA ASP A 49 -15.34 -2.83 12.75
C ASP A 49 -16.13 -4.14 12.93
N LYS A 50 -17.33 -4.25 12.34
CA LYS A 50 -18.21 -5.42 12.49
C LYS A 50 -18.07 -6.36 11.29
N ALA A 51 -18.01 -7.67 11.56
CA ALA A 51 -18.13 -8.70 10.54
C ALA A 51 -19.55 -8.70 9.92
N PRO A 52 -19.70 -8.59 8.59
CA PRO A 52 -21.00 -8.57 7.93
C PRO A 52 -21.64 -9.96 7.95
N THR A 53 -22.96 -10.01 8.13
CA THR A 53 -23.72 -11.23 7.81
C THR A 53 -23.92 -11.35 6.29
N ARG A 54 -24.27 -12.55 5.81
CA ARG A 54 -24.56 -12.77 4.39
C ARG A 54 -25.74 -11.92 3.89
N ALA A 55 -26.78 -11.73 4.71
CA ALA A 55 -27.89 -10.84 4.37
C ALA A 55 -27.47 -9.36 4.32
N GLU A 56 -26.64 -8.91 5.27
CA GLU A 56 -26.10 -7.55 5.26
C GLU A 56 -25.24 -7.29 4.02
N ALA A 57 -24.36 -8.22 3.66
CA ALA A 57 -23.54 -8.15 2.45
C ALA A 57 -24.39 -8.14 1.16
N SER A 58 -25.52 -8.87 1.17
CA SER A 58 -26.48 -8.87 0.06
C SER A 58 -27.14 -7.51 -0.14
N ALA A 59 -27.64 -6.93 0.95
CA ALA A 59 -28.21 -5.58 0.93
C ALA A 59 -27.17 -4.54 0.50
N MET A 60 -25.91 -4.68 0.95
CA MET A 60 -24.82 -3.81 0.50
C MET A 60 -24.53 -3.95 -1.00
N LEU A 61 -24.53 -5.16 -1.56
CA LEU A 61 -24.37 -5.34 -3.01
C LEU A 61 -25.53 -4.70 -3.80
N VAL A 62 -26.78 -4.93 -3.38
CA VAL A 62 -27.94 -4.33 -4.08
C VAL A 62 -27.87 -2.80 -4.06
N ARG A 63 -27.44 -2.21 -2.93
CA ARG A 63 -27.20 -0.76 -2.83
C ARG A 63 -26.06 -0.29 -3.72
N LEU A 64 -24.94 -1.03 -3.76
CA LEU A 64 -23.81 -0.75 -4.64
C LEU A 64 -24.23 -0.70 -6.11
N LEU A 65 -25.18 -1.55 -6.51
CA LEU A 65 -25.72 -1.59 -7.86
C LEU A 65 -26.75 -0.48 -8.13
N GLY A 66 -27.10 0.36 -7.16
CA GLY A 66 -28.14 1.39 -7.31
C GLY A 66 -29.56 0.83 -7.38
N LYS A 67 -29.78 -0.39 -6.84
CA LYS A 67 -31.00 -1.19 -7.08
C LYS A 67 -31.89 -1.38 -5.86
N GLU A 68 -31.62 -0.66 -4.77
CA GLU A 68 -32.38 -0.78 -3.52
C GLU A 68 -33.89 -0.52 -3.72
N THR A 69 -34.27 0.60 -4.35
CA THR A 69 -35.68 0.94 -4.59
C THR A 69 -36.39 -0.04 -5.52
N GLU A 70 -35.65 -0.69 -6.42
CA GLU A 70 -36.20 -1.74 -7.29
C GLU A 70 -36.42 -3.02 -6.49
N ALA A 71 -35.41 -3.43 -5.71
CA ALA A 71 -35.46 -4.61 -4.85
C ALA A 71 -36.61 -4.53 -3.84
N GLU A 72 -36.80 -3.39 -3.17
CA GLU A 72 -37.88 -3.18 -2.17
C GLU A 72 -39.30 -3.35 -2.71
N LYS A 73 -39.48 -3.26 -4.04
CA LYS A 73 -40.79 -3.46 -4.70
C LYS A 73 -41.01 -4.90 -5.16
N LEU A 74 -39.99 -5.76 -5.09
CA LEU A 74 -40.09 -7.14 -5.53
C LEU A 74 -41.00 -7.95 -4.60
N THR A 75 -41.77 -8.84 -5.22
CA THR A 75 -42.48 -9.89 -4.47
C THR A 75 -41.54 -11.06 -4.25
N TYR A 76 -41.42 -11.51 -3.01
CA TYR A 76 -40.54 -12.62 -2.67
C TYR A 76 -41.08 -13.95 -3.23
N THR A 77 -40.28 -14.60 -4.07
CA THR A 77 -40.58 -15.89 -4.71
C THR A 77 -39.39 -16.86 -4.70
N ALA A 78 -38.20 -16.39 -4.31
CA ALA A 78 -37.02 -17.22 -4.15
C ALA A 78 -37.28 -18.36 -3.14
N PRO A 79 -36.63 -19.52 -3.31
CA PRO A 79 -37.00 -20.74 -2.58
C PRO A 79 -36.50 -20.76 -1.12
N PHE A 80 -35.84 -19.70 -0.66
CA PHE A 80 -35.22 -19.68 0.67
C PHE A 80 -36.25 -19.44 1.77
N THR A 81 -36.27 -20.28 2.79
CA THR A 81 -37.28 -20.24 3.86
C THR A 81 -36.75 -19.64 5.17
N ASP A 82 -35.46 -19.32 5.24
CA ASP A 82 -34.75 -18.91 6.45
C ASP A 82 -34.51 -17.38 6.56
N LEU A 83 -35.13 -16.58 5.68
CA LEU A 83 -34.98 -15.12 5.62
C LEU A 83 -36.00 -14.37 6.50
N LYS A 84 -35.54 -13.29 7.13
CA LYS A 84 -36.42 -12.26 7.74
C LYS A 84 -37.01 -11.35 6.66
N ASP A 85 -38.10 -10.66 6.99
CA ASP A 85 -38.83 -9.83 6.02
C ASP A 85 -38.00 -8.72 5.38
N TRP A 86 -37.09 -8.09 6.14
CA TRP A 86 -36.20 -7.06 5.58
C TRP A 86 -35.14 -7.63 4.63
N GLU A 87 -34.80 -8.92 4.72
CA GLU A 87 -33.76 -9.57 3.93
C GLU A 87 -34.29 -10.01 2.56
N LYS A 88 -35.57 -10.38 2.52
CA LYS A 88 -36.28 -10.93 1.35
C LYS A 88 -36.13 -10.06 0.09
N PRO A 89 -36.34 -8.73 0.11
CA PRO A 89 -36.25 -7.92 -1.11
C PRO A 89 -34.85 -7.96 -1.74
N TYR A 90 -33.81 -7.85 -0.91
CA TYR A 90 -32.43 -7.86 -1.38
C TYR A 90 -32.01 -9.23 -1.90
N VAL A 91 -32.33 -10.29 -1.17
CA VAL A 91 -32.00 -11.66 -1.60
C VAL A 91 -32.79 -12.05 -2.85
N GLN A 92 -34.05 -11.62 -2.97
CA GLN A 92 -34.85 -11.80 -4.18
C GLN A 92 -34.17 -11.16 -5.39
N TYR A 93 -33.78 -9.89 -5.28
CA TYR A 93 -33.11 -9.18 -6.38
C TYR A 93 -31.83 -9.91 -6.81
N LEU A 94 -30.98 -10.32 -5.86
CA LEU A 94 -29.75 -11.04 -6.18
C LEU A 94 -30.01 -12.42 -6.78
N TYR A 95 -31.08 -13.11 -6.36
CA TYR A 95 -31.46 -14.41 -6.90
C TYR A 95 -31.94 -14.29 -8.35
N ASP A 96 -32.86 -13.36 -8.63
CA ASP A 96 -33.42 -13.16 -9.98
C ASP A 96 -32.35 -12.75 -11.00
N ASN A 97 -31.35 -12.01 -10.55
CA ASN A 97 -30.25 -11.53 -11.39
C ASN A 97 -29.03 -12.49 -11.40
N GLY A 98 -29.12 -13.66 -10.74
CA GLY A 98 -28.01 -14.64 -10.70
C GLY A 98 -26.76 -14.17 -9.96
N LEU A 99 -26.89 -13.15 -9.10
CA LEU A 99 -25.79 -12.55 -8.34
C LEU A 99 -25.51 -13.32 -7.04
N ALA A 100 -26.51 -14.01 -6.46
CA ALA A 100 -26.33 -14.85 -5.28
C ALA A 100 -27.06 -16.20 -5.41
N ASN A 101 -26.42 -17.26 -4.89
CA ASN A 101 -27.02 -18.59 -4.76
C ASN A 101 -27.37 -18.89 -3.30
N GLY A 102 -28.24 -19.87 -3.07
CA GLY A 102 -28.45 -20.44 -1.73
C GLY A 102 -27.26 -21.30 -1.28
N MET A 103 -27.18 -21.55 0.03
CA MET A 103 -26.31 -22.59 0.59
C MET A 103 -26.88 -23.99 0.32
N SER A 104 -28.20 -24.09 0.12
CA SER A 104 -28.90 -25.27 -0.37
C SER A 104 -30.06 -24.84 -1.28
N ALA A 105 -30.89 -25.80 -1.71
CA ALA A 105 -32.08 -25.50 -2.49
C ALA A 105 -33.09 -24.58 -1.77
N THR A 106 -33.13 -24.60 -0.43
CA THR A 106 -34.13 -23.86 0.37
C THR A 106 -33.55 -23.04 1.53
N ALA A 107 -32.23 -23.01 1.69
CA ALA A 107 -31.56 -22.23 2.74
C ALA A 107 -30.57 -21.23 2.15
N TYR A 108 -30.66 -19.98 2.60
CA TYR A 108 -29.74 -18.91 2.22
C TYR A 108 -28.61 -18.71 3.23
N ASN A 109 -28.84 -19.04 4.51
CA ASN A 109 -27.98 -18.75 5.67
C ASN A 109 -27.74 -17.23 5.89
N PRO A 110 -28.80 -16.43 6.09
CA PRO A 110 -28.69 -14.96 6.16
C PRO A 110 -27.89 -14.45 7.35
N THR A 111 -27.89 -15.17 8.47
CA THR A 111 -27.18 -14.79 9.71
C THR A 111 -25.74 -15.29 9.76
N GLY A 112 -25.34 -16.17 8.83
CA GLY A 112 -23.97 -16.63 8.69
C GLY A 112 -23.04 -15.46 8.35
N LYS A 113 -21.78 -15.53 8.81
CA LYS A 113 -20.76 -14.56 8.45
C LYS A 113 -20.52 -14.59 6.94
N CYS A 114 -20.50 -13.42 6.30
CA CYS A 114 -20.00 -13.31 4.94
C CYS A 114 -18.46 -13.37 4.97
N SER A 115 -17.85 -14.21 4.13
CA SER A 115 -16.40 -14.28 3.99
C SER A 115 -15.91 -13.40 2.83
N ALA A 116 -14.61 -13.10 2.82
CA ALA A 116 -13.93 -12.47 1.70
C ALA A 116 -14.24 -13.16 0.36
N GLN A 117 -14.14 -14.49 0.32
CA GLN A 117 -14.47 -15.30 -0.85
C GLN A 117 -15.93 -15.13 -1.31
N MET A 118 -16.89 -15.11 -0.37
CA MET A 118 -18.30 -14.92 -0.70
C MET A 118 -18.54 -13.54 -1.31
N TYR A 119 -18.00 -12.49 -0.71
CA TYR A 119 -18.21 -11.13 -1.20
C TYR A 119 -17.48 -10.88 -2.52
N THR A 120 -16.28 -11.45 -2.70
CA THR A 120 -15.58 -11.42 -4.00
C THR A 120 -16.42 -12.08 -5.10
N THR A 121 -17.03 -13.23 -4.80
CA THR A 121 -17.94 -13.90 -5.76
C THR A 121 -19.14 -13.02 -6.13
N PHE A 122 -19.73 -12.32 -5.16
CA PHE A 122 -20.82 -11.37 -5.41
C PHE A 122 -20.41 -10.23 -6.36
N LEU A 123 -19.25 -9.64 -6.14
CA LEU A 123 -18.71 -8.56 -6.97
C LEU A 123 -18.31 -9.06 -8.37
N LEU A 124 -17.65 -10.22 -8.48
CA LEU A 124 -17.31 -10.83 -9.77
C LEU A 124 -18.55 -11.07 -10.63
N ARG A 125 -19.65 -11.53 -10.02
CA ARG A 125 -20.94 -11.69 -10.72
C ARG A 125 -21.56 -10.37 -11.15
N ALA A 126 -21.44 -9.33 -10.32
CA ALA A 126 -21.86 -7.97 -10.69
C ALA A 126 -21.05 -7.41 -11.87
N LEU A 127 -19.76 -7.77 -11.98
CA LEU A 127 -18.88 -7.46 -13.10
C LEU A 127 -19.14 -8.33 -14.35
N GLY A 128 -20.09 -9.26 -14.30
CA GLY A 128 -20.47 -10.11 -15.42
C GLY A 128 -19.68 -11.43 -15.55
N TYR A 129 -18.77 -11.72 -14.62
CA TYR A 129 -18.12 -13.02 -14.53
C TYR A 129 -19.05 -14.07 -13.92
N SER A 130 -18.84 -15.34 -14.25
CA SER A 130 -19.72 -16.42 -13.82
C SER A 130 -18.94 -17.67 -13.42
N ASP A 131 -19.12 -18.06 -12.16
CA ASP A 131 -18.66 -19.33 -11.62
C ASP A 131 -19.50 -20.53 -12.10
N ALA A 132 -20.68 -20.28 -12.67
CA ALA A 132 -21.52 -21.31 -13.29
C ALA A 132 -21.14 -21.57 -14.76
N LYS A 133 -20.60 -20.57 -15.47
CA LYS A 133 -20.16 -20.69 -16.87
C LYS A 133 -18.66 -20.98 -17.02
N GLY A 134 -17.95 -21.14 -15.90
CA GLY A 134 -16.54 -21.53 -15.87
C GLY A 134 -15.55 -20.39 -16.08
N ASP A 135 -15.94 -19.13 -15.90
CA ASP A 135 -14.98 -18.02 -15.88
C ASP A 135 -14.02 -18.16 -14.69
N PHE A 136 -14.55 -18.60 -13.56
CA PHE A 136 -13.80 -18.98 -12.37
C PHE A 136 -14.55 -20.10 -11.63
N THR A 137 -14.00 -20.60 -10.53
CA THR A 137 -14.73 -21.47 -9.59
C THR A 137 -14.87 -20.75 -8.27
N TYR A 138 -15.91 -21.06 -7.49
CA TYR A 138 -16.07 -20.46 -6.15
C TYR A 138 -14.80 -20.59 -5.29
N ALA A 139 -14.14 -21.76 -5.32
CA ALA A 139 -12.88 -22.02 -4.61
C ALA A 139 -11.74 -21.07 -5.03
N LYS A 140 -11.77 -20.56 -6.25
CA LYS A 140 -10.77 -19.68 -6.87
C LYS A 140 -11.24 -18.24 -7.04
N ALA A 141 -12.30 -17.83 -6.35
CA ALA A 141 -12.86 -16.49 -6.48
C ALA A 141 -11.87 -15.39 -6.05
N LEU A 142 -11.07 -15.62 -5.00
CA LEU A 142 -10.06 -14.66 -4.54
C LEU A 142 -8.93 -14.52 -5.58
N ASP A 143 -8.28 -15.64 -5.95
CA ASP A 143 -7.22 -15.66 -6.99
C ASP A 143 -7.68 -14.99 -8.30
N PHE A 144 -8.92 -15.27 -8.74
CA PHE A 144 -9.47 -14.64 -9.95
C PHE A 144 -9.78 -13.16 -9.73
N GLY A 145 -10.27 -12.79 -8.53
CA GLY A 145 -10.47 -11.40 -8.13
C GLY A 145 -9.17 -10.59 -8.17
N GLU A 146 -8.06 -11.16 -7.70
CA GLU A 146 -6.72 -10.54 -7.77
C GLU A 146 -6.30 -10.36 -9.24
N GLN A 147 -6.49 -11.40 -10.07
CA GLN A 147 -6.14 -11.36 -11.48
C GLN A 147 -6.84 -10.21 -12.25
N VAL A 148 -8.09 -9.90 -11.90
CA VAL A 148 -8.86 -8.82 -12.54
C VAL A 148 -8.77 -7.48 -11.78
N GLY A 149 -7.92 -7.37 -10.76
CA GLY A 149 -7.71 -6.14 -9.98
C GLY A 149 -8.85 -5.78 -9.02
N LEU A 150 -9.77 -6.71 -8.73
CA LEU A 150 -10.91 -6.49 -7.86
C LEU A 150 -10.53 -6.57 -6.36
N VAL A 151 -9.60 -7.46 -6.02
CA VAL A 151 -9.14 -7.66 -4.64
C VAL A 151 -7.62 -7.68 -4.57
N ASP A 152 -7.11 -7.27 -3.42
CA ASP A 152 -5.70 -7.31 -3.06
C ASP A 152 -5.57 -7.44 -1.54
N ASP A 153 -4.34 -7.61 -1.04
CA ASP A 153 -4.07 -7.69 0.40
C ASP A 153 -4.42 -6.39 1.16
N ILE A 154 -4.60 -5.29 0.43
CA ILE A 154 -5.01 -3.99 0.98
C ILE A 154 -6.50 -4.05 1.33
N ASN A 155 -7.36 -4.26 0.34
CA ASN A 155 -8.80 -4.13 0.46
C ASN A 155 -9.46 -5.39 1.05
N CYS A 156 -8.80 -6.55 0.97
CA CYS A 156 -9.39 -7.85 1.27
C CYS A 156 -8.62 -8.61 2.38
N SER A 157 -9.22 -8.72 3.57
CA SER A 157 -8.69 -9.61 4.61
C SER A 157 -9.38 -10.98 4.57
N THR A 158 -8.60 -12.04 4.32
CA THR A 158 -9.09 -13.43 4.40
C THR A 158 -9.22 -13.93 5.84
N LYS A 159 -8.46 -13.34 6.79
CA LYS A 159 -8.46 -13.71 8.21
C LYS A 159 -9.52 -12.95 9.03
N ASN A 160 -9.67 -11.65 8.78
CA ASN A 160 -10.57 -10.78 9.53
C ASN A 160 -11.42 -9.93 8.59
N PHE A 161 -12.38 -10.56 7.92
CA PHE A 161 -13.25 -9.90 6.95
C PHE A 161 -14.35 -9.07 7.64
N LEU A 162 -14.27 -7.75 7.53
CA LEU A 162 -15.17 -6.80 8.17
C LEU A 162 -15.93 -5.96 7.14
N ARG A 163 -16.94 -5.20 7.61
CA ARG A 163 -17.65 -4.22 6.78
C ARG A 163 -16.71 -3.17 6.19
N ASP A 164 -15.58 -2.91 6.83
CA ASP A 164 -14.49 -2.10 6.29
C ASP A 164 -13.93 -2.65 4.97
N ASN A 165 -13.68 -3.96 4.90
CA ASN A 165 -13.25 -4.61 3.65
C ASN A 165 -14.35 -4.57 2.58
N VAL A 166 -15.61 -4.74 2.99
CA VAL A 166 -16.75 -4.71 2.05
C VAL A 166 -16.84 -3.36 1.33
N VAL A 167 -16.68 -2.24 2.04
CA VAL A 167 -16.71 -0.90 1.41
C VAL A 167 -15.47 -0.64 0.54
N ALA A 168 -14.29 -1.14 0.96
CA ALA A 168 -13.07 -1.02 0.18
C ALA A 168 -13.18 -1.78 -1.16
N MET A 169 -13.58 -3.05 -1.11
CA MET A 169 -13.81 -3.88 -2.28
C MET A 169 -14.96 -3.33 -3.16
N SER A 170 -16.00 -2.75 -2.56
CA SER A 170 -17.09 -2.10 -3.30
C SER A 170 -16.61 -0.92 -4.12
N LEU A 171 -15.74 -0.07 -3.53
CA LEU A 171 -15.16 1.06 -4.23
C LEU A 171 -14.26 0.59 -5.38
N THR A 172 -13.41 -0.41 -5.13
CA THR A 172 -12.57 -1.03 -6.16
C THR A 172 -13.43 -1.64 -7.29
N ALA A 173 -14.53 -2.32 -6.96
CA ALA A 173 -15.43 -2.91 -7.96
C ALA A 173 -16.05 -1.86 -8.88
N LEU A 174 -16.38 -0.66 -8.38
CA LEU A 174 -16.91 0.44 -9.19
C LEU A 174 -15.89 0.95 -10.23
N ASP A 175 -14.60 0.81 -9.94
CA ASP A 175 -13.46 1.17 -10.79
C ASP A 175 -12.93 -0.02 -11.62
N THR A 176 -13.52 -1.20 -11.48
CA THR A 176 -13.10 -2.39 -12.21
C THR A 176 -13.86 -2.52 -13.52
N ASP A 177 -13.16 -2.89 -14.59
CA ASP A 177 -13.76 -3.18 -15.90
C ASP A 177 -14.81 -4.28 -15.83
N VAL A 178 -15.95 -4.04 -16.48
CA VAL A 178 -16.99 -5.04 -16.66
C VAL A 178 -16.53 -6.04 -17.71
N LYS A 179 -16.74 -7.34 -17.46
CA LYS A 179 -16.33 -8.41 -18.37
C LYS A 179 -16.79 -8.16 -19.80
N GLY A 180 -15.84 -8.13 -20.73
CA GLY A 180 -16.10 -7.98 -22.16
C GLY A 180 -16.51 -6.56 -22.57
N SER A 181 -16.21 -5.56 -21.74
CA SER A 181 -16.45 -4.13 -21.98
C SER A 181 -15.17 -3.34 -21.67
N ASP A 182 -14.98 -2.23 -22.37
CA ASP A 182 -13.93 -1.23 -22.05
C ASP A 182 -14.48 -0.17 -21.07
N SER A 183 -15.33 -0.58 -20.13
CA SER A 183 -16.00 0.35 -19.21
C SER A 183 -16.05 -0.24 -17.82
N ILE A 184 -15.72 0.60 -16.84
CA ILE A 184 -15.82 0.28 -15.43
C ILE A 184 -17.28 0.11 -14.99
N LEU A 185 -17.49 -0.58 -13.87
CA LEU A 185 -18.83 -0.82 -13.34
C LEU A 185 -19.62 0.47 -13.06
N LEU A 186 -18.97 1.54 -12.57
CA LEU A 186 -19.65 2.82 -12.33
C LEU A 186 -20.29 3.38 -13.61
N ASP A 187 -19.57 3.37 -14.73
CA ASP A 187 -20.05 3.87 -16.01
C ASP A 187 -21.21 3.02 -16.53
N LYS A 188 -21.12 1.70 -16.37
CA LYS A 188 -22.23 0.79 -16.68
C LYS A 188 -23.47 1.13 -15.86
N LEU A 189 -23.33 1.34 -14.55
CA LEU A 189 -24.45 1.65 -13.67
C LEU A 189 -25.10 3.01 -14.01
N VAL A 190 -24.31 3.99 -14.44
CA VAL A 190 -24.81 5.27 -14.95
C VAL A 190 -25.54 5.08 -16.28
N ALA A 191 -24.98 4.30 -17.20
CA ALA A 191 -25.60 4.02 -18.50
C ALA A 191 -26.93 3.26 -18.36
N ASP A 192 -27.02 2.35 -17.39
CA ASP A 192 -28.22 1.58 -17.05
C ASP A 192 -29.25 2.42 -16.24
N GLY A 193 -28.92 3.68 -15.90
CA GLY A 193 -29.77 4.58 -15.12
C GLY A 193 -29.92 4.18 -13.64
N ALA A 194 -29.10 3.23 -13.16
CA ALA A 194 -29.11 2.78 -11.77
C ALA A 194 -28.43 3.78 -10.82
N VAL A 195 -27.47 4.56 -11.35
CA VAL A 195 -26.79 5.62 -10.60
C VAL A 195 -26.94 6.94 -11.34
N ASP A 196 -27.30 8.00 -10.61
CA ASP A 196 -27.42 9.34 -11.17
C ASP A 196 -26.05 9.85 -11.66
N LYS A 197 -26.01 10.30 -12.92
CA LYS A 197 -24.78 10.79 -13.56
C LYS A 197 -24.14 11.96 -12.80
N THR A 198 -24.94 12.85 -12.22
CA THR A 198 -24.43 14.02 -11.50
C THR A 198 -23.80 13.60 -10.17
N LYS A 199 -24.44 12.66 -9.47
CA LYS A 199 -23.88 12.05 -8.25
C LYS A 199 -22.60 11.27 -8.54
N ALA A 200 -22.57 10.47 -9.61
CA ALA A 200 -21.40 9.68 -9.99
C ALA A 200 -20.20 10.52 -10.46
N ALA A 201 -20.41 11.77 -10.89
CA ALA A 201 -19.36 12.58 -11.50
C ALA A 201 -18.15 12.81 -10.60
N SER A 202 -18.35 13.01 -9.29
CA SER A 202 -17.24 13.19 -8.34
C SER A 202 -16.42 11.91 -8.17
N LEU A 203 -17.09 10.76 -8.16
CA LEU A 203 -16.44 9.46 -8.03
C LEU A 203 -15.70 9.06 -9.32
N GLY A 204 -16.32 9.26 -10.48
CA GLY A 204 -15.65 9.04 -11.77
C GLY A 204 -14.44 9.95 -11.98
N ALA A 205 -14.52 11.23 -11.55
CA ALA A 205 -13.37 12.12 -11.58
C ALA A 205 -12.23 11.65 -10.66
N PHE A 206 -12.58 11.12 -9.48
CA PHE A 206 -11.61 10.55 -8.55
C PHE A 206 -10.89 9.33 -9.14
N PHE A 207 -11.61 8.41 -9.79
CA PHE A 207 -11.02 7.26 -10.48
C PHE A 207 -10.08 7.69 -11.60
N ALA A 208 -10.52 8.61 -12.48
CA ALA A 208 -9.66 9.14 -13.54
C ALA A 208 -8.38 9.83 -13.01
N ASP A 209 -8.48 10.53 -11.86
CA ASP A 209 -7.31 11.13 -11.23
C ASP A 209 -6.38 10.09 -10.59
N ALA A 210 -6.92 9.02 -10.01
CA ALA A 210 -6.14 7.89 -9.48
C ALA A 210 -5.37 7.16 -10.60
N ASP A 211 -6.02 6.92 -11.74
CA ASP A 211 -5.39 6.33 -12.93
C ASP A 211 -4.28 7.22 -13.49
N ALA A 212 -4.52 8.53 -13.56
CA ALA A 212 -3.52 9.49 -14.01
C ALA A 212 -2.30 9.50 -13.05
N PHE A 213 -2.54 9.39 -11.74
CA PHE A 213 -1.48 9.26 -10.75
C PHE A 213 -0.68 7.94 -10.91
N ASN A 214 -1.37 6.81 -11.06
CA ASN A 214 -0.72 5.50 -11.26
C ASN A 214 0.05 5.43 -12.58
N THR A 215 -0.45 6.08 -13.63
CA THR A 215 0.28 6.29 -14.89
C THR A 215 1.54 7.12 -14.66
N ALA A 216 1.46 8.19 -13.85
CA ALA A 216 2.62 9.00 -13.51
C ALA A 216 3.68 8.22 -12.70
N ALA A 217 3.25 7.38 -11.76
CA ALA A 217 4.12 6.47 -11.02
C ALA A 217 4.85 5.51 -11.96
N LYS A 218 4.12 4.87 -12.90
CA LYS A 218 4.69 3.97 -13.91
C LYS A 218 5.68 4.67 -14.85
N ASN A 219 5.37 5.87 -15.30
CA ASN A 219 6.30 6.65 -16.13
C ASN A 219 7.58 6.99 -15.36
N THR A 220 7.45 7.27 -14.06
CA THR A 220 8.60 7.58 -13.20
C THR A 220 9.48 6.37 -12.96
N SER A 221 8.91 5.18 -12.78
CA SER A 221 9.69 3.95 -12.61
C SER A 221 10.32 3.46 -13.91
N ALA A 222 9.77 3.83 -15.07
CA ALA A 222 10.38 3.57 -16.37
C ALA A 222 11.55 4.54 -16.71
N GLU A 223 11.70 5.64 -15.98
CA GLU A 223 12.80 6.59 -16.18
C GLU A 223 14.11 6.01 -15.63
N SER A 224 15.02 5.68 -16.54
CA SER A 224 16.34 5.14 -16.22
C SER A 224 17.26 6.17 -15.55
N LYS A 225 17.11 7.46 -15.86
CA LYS A 225 18.02 8.51 -15.40
C LYS A 225 17.31 9.49 -14.48
N MET A 226 17.71 9.52 -13.23
CA MET A 226 17.07 10.37 -12.23
C MET A 226 18.09 11.03 -11.31
N ALA A 227 17.85 12.30 -10.99
CA ALA A 227 18.48 12.98 -9.87
C ALA A 227 17.39 13.36 -8.86
N MET A 228 17.64 13.10 -7.59
CA MET A 228 16.70 13.38 -6.50
C MET A 228 17.43 13.84 -5.25
N ASP A 229 16.80 14.75 -4.51
CA ASP A 229 17.20 15.11 -3.16
C ASP A 229 16.29 14.37 -2.18
N MET A 230 16.87 13.71 -1.19
CA MET A 230 16.18 12.97 -0.16
C MET A 230 16.58 13.49 1.22
N ASN A 231 15.64 13.56 2.16
CA ASN A 231 15.89 13.90 3.54
C ASN A 231 15.15 12.92 4.44
N ILE A 232 15.91 12.09 5.14
CA ILE A 232 15.37 11.15 6.12
C ILE A 232 15.63 11.71 7.52
N LYS A 233 14.61 11.69 8.38
CA LYS A 233 14.69 12.04 9.79
C LYS A 233 14.04 10.93 10.61
N ALA A 234 14.74 10.47 11.64
CA ALA A 234 14.21 9.52 12.59
C ALA A 234 14.41 10.03 14.02
N SER A 235 13.44 9.76 14.90
CA SER A 235 13.52 10.08 16.33
C SER A 235 13.07 8.89 17.15
N VAL A 236 13.96 8.33 17.94
CA VAL A 236 13.74 7.11 18.74
C VAL A 236 13.47 7.49 20.19
N LYS A 237 12.41 6.93 20.77
CA LYS A 237 11.97 7.17 22.15
C LYS A 237 11.68 5.86 22.88
N LEU A 238 12.02 5.84 24.17
CA LEU A 238 11.58 4.84 25.13
C LEU A 238 10.68 5.52 26.16
N GLY A 239 9.38 5.23 26.12
CA GLY A 239 8.38 6.00 26.86
C GLY A 239 8.41 7.47 26.44
N THR A 240 8.65 8.38 27.39
CA THR A 240 8.78 9.82 27.13
C THR A 240 10.23 10.27 26.89
N THR A 241 11.22 9.39 27.13
CA THR A 241 12.63 9.72 27.00
C THR A 241 13.08 9.55 25.56
N LYS A 242 13.61 10.62 24.97
CA LYS A 242 14.22 10.60 23.64
C LYS A 242 15.62 10.00 23.74
N LEU A 243 15.89 8.96 22.96
CA LEU A 243 17.15 8.23 22.98
C LEU A 243 18.06 8.61 21.83
N LEU A 244 17.50 8.91 20.65
CA LEU A 244 18.27 9.17 19.44
C LEU A 244 17.48 10.08 18.50
N ASP A 245 18.15 11.04 17.88
CA ASP A 245 17.69 11.75 16.68
C ASP A 245 18.68 11.51 15.55
N MET A 246 18.16 11.28 14.35
CA MET A 246 18.93 11.12 13.13
C MET A 246 18.38 12.04 12.05
N SER A 247 19.26 12.62 11.26
CA SER A 247 18.90 13.25 9.99
C SER A 247 19.94 12.94 8.93
N MET A 248 19.46 12.66 7.72
CA MET A 248 20.28 12.25 6.59
C MET A 248 19.76 12.93 5.32
N PRO A 249 20.12 14.20 5.08
CA PRO A 249 20.01 14.80 3.76
C PRO A 249 20.98 14.11 2.79
N MET A 250 20.47 13.77 1.61
CA MET A 250 21.17 13.06 0.55
C MET A 250 20.78 13.63 -0.81
N THR A 251 21.72 13.60 -1.74
CA THR A 251 21.46 13.72 -3.17
C THR A 251 21.81 12.39 -3.81
N ILE A 252 20.87 11.88 -4.60
CA ILE A 252 20.97 10.60 -5.28
C ILE A 252 20.90 10.86 -6.77
N LYS A 253 21.78 10.22 -7.54
CA LYS A 253 21.75 10.21 -9.00
C LYS A 253 21.88 8.80 -9.50
N THR A 254 21.02 8.42 -10.42
CA THR A 254 20.95 7.07 -10.99
C THR A 254 20.91 7.13 -12.51
N ASP A 255 21.55 6.14 -13.13
CA ASP A 255 21.48 5.78 -14.53
C ASP A 255 21.34 4.25 -14.58
N MET A 256 20.10 3.80 -14.57
CA MET A 256 19.74 2.39 -14.44
C MET A 256 19.76 1.70 -15.80
N ASN A 257 20.55 0.64 -15.91
CA ASN A 257 20.47 -0.25 -17.05
C ASN A 257 19.38 -1.29 -16.79
N LEU A 258 18.14 -0.99 -17.21
CA LEU A 258 16.97 -1.83 -16.96
C LEU A 258 17.03 -3.25 -17.58
N LYS A 259 18.03 -3.53 -18.44
CA LYS A 259 18.25 -4.87 -19.01
C LYS A 259 19.32 -5.66 -18.26
N GLU A 260 20.24 -4.97 -17.61
CA GLU A 260 21.39 -5.54 -16.90
C GLU A 260 21.69 -4.64 -15.71
N LEU A 261 20.97 -4.85 -14.60
CA LEU A 261 20.97 -3.92 -13.48
C LEU A 261 22.34 -3.73 -12.85
N ASP A 262 23.20 -4.76 -12.92
CA ASP A 262 24.58 -4.69 -12.46
C ASP A 262 25.46 -3.71 -13.27
N LYS A 263 25.05 -3.34 -14.49
CA LYS A 263 25.71 -2.30 -15.30
C LYS A 263 25.19 -0.89 -15.01
N SER A 264 24.28 -0.73 -14.07
CA SER A 264 23.77 0.58 -13.67
C SER A 264 24.89 1.43 -13.06
N VAL A 265 24.72 2.75 -13.11
CA VAL A 265 25.64 3.71 -12.49
C VAL A 265 24.86 4.55 -11.49
N MET A 266 25.35 4.62 -10.25
CA MET A 266 24.71 5.43 -9.21
C MET A 266 25.74 6.19 -8.40
N ALA A 267 25.34 7.35 -7.91
CA ALA A 267 26.08 8.14 -6.95
C ALA A 267 25.11 8.65 -5.87
N PHE A 268 25.49 8.41 -4.63
CA PHE A 268 24.78 8.87 -3.43
C PHE A 268 25.76 9.72 -2.66
N GLY A 269 25.39 10.95 -2.36
CA GLY A 269 26.18 11.86 -1.53
C GLY A 269 25.30 12.47 -0.47
N GLY A 270 25.75 12.48 0.77
CA GLY A 270 24.93 13.01 1.86
C GLY A 270 25.71 13.14 3.15
N LYS A 271 24.96 13.44 4.22
CA LYS A 271 25.54 13.64 5.53
C LYS A 271 24.65 13.04 6.60
N LEU A 272 25.16 12.04 7.31
CA LEU A 272 24.51 11.49 8.48
C LEU A 272 24.81 12.37 9.68
N ASN A 273 23.76 12.90 10.29
CA ASN A 273 23.83 13.58 11.57
C ASN A 273 23.03 12.78 12.59
N MET A 274 23.66 12.45 13.70
CA MET A 274 23.06 11.65 14.76
C MET A 274 23.34 12.30 16.11
N THR A 275 22.30 12.40 16.93
CA THR A 275 22.40 12.82 18.32
C THR A 275 21.89 11.70 19.20
N ILE A 276 22.68 11.28 20.17
CA ILE A 276 22.36 10.17 21.08
C ILE A 276 22.24 10.71 22.50
N ASP A 277 21.30 10.19 23.28
CA ASP A 277 21.17 10.50 24.69
C ASP A 277 22.46 10.15 25.47
N PRO A 278 22.94 11.02 26.38
CA PRO A 278 24.18 10.78 27.14
C PRO A 278 24.21 9.45 27.90
N SER A 279 23.05 8.93 28.33
CA SER A 279 22.97 7.64 29.03
C SER A 279 23.37 6.44 28.15
N LEU A 280 23.39 6.61 26.83
CA LEU A 280 23.78 5.59 25.86
C LEU A 280 25.21 5.78 25.34
N ALA A 281 25.75 7.00 25.39
CA ALA A 281 27.06 7.34 24.86
C ALA A 281 28.24 6.78 25.68
N ASN A 282 28.00 6.26 26.90
CA ASN A 282 29.02 5.72 27.81
C ASN A 282 30.26 6.63 27.99
N GLY A 283 30.05 7.95 27.99
CA GLY A 283 31.12 8.95 28.13
C GLY A 283 31.78 9.39 26.81
N GLY A 284 31.36 8.86 25.66
CA GLY A 284 31.76 9.33 24.33
C GLY A 284 30.93 10.50 23.80
N ASP A 285 31.19 10.90 22.55
CA ASP A 285 30.47 11.98 21.89
C ASP A 285 28.99 11.65 21.71
N THR A 286 28.14 12.61 22.05
CA THR A 286 26.68 12.50 21.92
C THR A 286 26.18 13.02 20.59
N SER A 287 27.04 13.63 19.78
CA SER A 287 26.72 14.16 18.46
C SER A 287 27.74 13.66 17.45
N ILE A 288 27.27 12.98 16.42
CA ILE A 288 28.07 12.37 15.36
C ILE A 288 27.62 13.00 14.04
N SER A 289 28.58 13.40 13.23
CA SER A 289 28.34 13.97 11.92
C SER A 289 29.35 13.38 10.94
N GLN A 290 28.86 12.63 9.96
CA GLN A 290 29.69 11.89 9.00
C GLN A 290 29.19 12.15 7.58
N ASP A 291 30.13 12.53 6.71
CA ASP A 291 29.85 12.59 5.27
C ASP A 291 29.79 11.16 4.73
N ILE A 292 28.80 10.91 3.88
CA ILE A 292 28.52 9.60 3.31
C ILE A 292 28.55 9.76 1.80
N ASN A 293 29.46 9.05 1.13
CA ASN A 293 29.47 8.98 -0.32
C ASN A 293 29.52 7.51 -0.76
N TYR A 294 28.52 7.11 -1.55
CA TYR A 294 28.43 5.79 -2.12
C TYR A 294 28.35 5.87 -3.63
N TYR A 295 28.95 4.89 -4.29
CA TYR A 295 28.92 4.78 -5.74
C TYR A 295 28.64 3.34 -6.13
N PHE A 296 27.91 3.17 -7.21
CA PHE A 296 27.73 1.86 -7.83
C PHE A 296 28.10 1.94 -9.30
N THR A 297 28.88 0.97 -9.76
CA THR A 297 29.15 0.78 -11.18
C THR A 297 29.68 -0.64 -11.40
N ASN A 298 29.25 -1.29 -12.49
CA ASN A 298 29.76 -2.59 -12.93
C ASN A 298 29.75 -3.67 -11.83
N GLY A 299 28.63 -3.84 -11.14
CA GLY A 299 28.44 -4.86 -10.10
C GLY A 299 29.24 -4.62 -8.82
N THR A 300 29.83 -3.43 -8.66
CA THR A 300 30.64 -3.08 -7.48
C THR A 300 30.03 -1.89 -6.77
N TYR A 301 29.81 -2.05 -5.47
CA TYR A 301 29.39 -1.00 -4.56
C TYR A 301 30.62 -0.42 -3.84
N TYR A 302 30.79 0.89 -3.90
CA TYR A 302 31.91 1.63 -3.34
C TYR A 302 31.42 2.55 -2.23
N MET A 303 32.15 2.57 -1.13
CA MET A 303 31.82 3.28 0.10
C MET A 303 33.00 4.15 0.53
N ASP A 304 32.82 5.46 0.50
CA ASP A 304 33.72 6.41 1.12
C ASP A 304 33.15 6.82 2.48
N MET A 305 33.76 6.31 3.54
CA MET A 305 33.35 6.58 4.92
C MET A 305 34.23 7.66 5.59
N GLY A 306 34.91 8.48 4.78
CA GLY A 306 35.76 9.58 5.25
C GLY A 306 36.96 9.06 6.03
N ALA A 307 37.08 9.47 7.30
CA ALA A 307 38.19 9.09 8.17
C ALA A 307 38.32 7.57 8.41
N GLN A 308 37.24 6.81 8.19
CA GLN A 308 37.25 5.35 8.34
C GLN A 308 37.84 4.62 7.13
N GLY A 309 38.06 5.32 6.01
CA GLY A 309 38.63 4.75 4.80
C GLY A 309 37.63 4.51 3.67
N LYS A 310 38.14 3.95 2.57
CA LYS A 310 37.42 3.72 1.31
C LYS A 310 37.34 2.23 1.04
N TYR A 311 36.11 1.71 0.95
CA TYR A 311 35.84 0.28 0.87
C TYR A 311 34.97 -0.07 -0.33
N LYS A 312 35.11 -1.27 -0.89
CA LYS A 312 34.25 -1.78 -1.94
C LYS A 312 33.78 -3.19 -1.65
N MET A 313 32.68 -3.58 -2.28
CA MET A 313 32.19 -4.95 -2.26
C MET A 313 31.48 -5.26 -3.57
N ALA A 314 31.54 -6.52 -4.00
CA ALA A 314 30.68 -7.00 -5.06
C ALA A 314 29.22 -6.97 -4.58
N MET A 315 28.33 -6.47 -5.42
CA MET A 315 26.89 -6.39 -5.15
C MET A 315 26.15 -6.59 -6.46
N SER A 316 25.26 -7.58 -6.50
CA SER A 316 24.32 -7.73 -7.62
C SER A 316 23.04 -6.98 -7.27
N PHE A 317 22.65 -6.03 -8.12
CA PHE A 317 21.36 -5.38 -8.02
C PHE A 317 20.22 -6.33 -8.35
N ASP A 318 20.44 -7.30 -9.25
CA ASP A 318 19.42 -8.31 -9.55
C ASP A 318 19.06 -9.11 -8.28
N ASP A 319 20.07 -9.57 -7.52
CA ASP A 319 19.86 -10.28 -6.26
C ASP A 319 19.21 -9.39 -5.19
N VAL A 320 19.67 -8.13 -5.09
CA VAL A 320 19.12 -7.15 -4.15
C VAL A 320 17.66 -6.81 -4.46
N LEU A 321 17.29 -6.64 -5.74
CA LEU A 321 15.90 -6.36 -6.12
C LEU A 321 15.01 -7.59 -5.93
N ASN A 322 15.51 -8.78 -6.27
CA ASN A 322 14.78 -10.04 -6.08
C ASN A 322 14.55 -10.34 -4.59
N GLY A 323 15.50 -10.00 -3.71
CA GLY A 323 15.38 -10.18 -2.27
C GLY A 323 14.50 -9.14 -1.55
N MET A 324 14.12 -8.04 -2.20
CA MET A 324 13.30 -6.97 -1.61
C MET A 324 11.83 -6.98 -2.06
N GLU A 325 11.39 -7.95 -2.87
CA GLU A 325 10.08 -7.94 -3.57
C GLU A 325 9.67 -6.53 -4.06
N ILE A 326 10.58 -5.88 -4.80
CA ILE A 326 10.35 -4.51 -5.32
C ILE A 326 9.20 -4.44 -6.34
N SER A 327 8.69 -5.59 -6.80
CA SER A 327 7.40 -5.70 -7.48
C SER A 327 6.27 -4.99 -6.72
N ALA A 328 6.26 -5.06 -5.37
CA ALA A 328 5.29 -4.37 -4.53
C ALA A 328 5.46 -2.83 -4.56
N MET A 329 6.68 -2.33 -4.68
CA MET A 329 6.97 -0.88 -4.72
C MET A 329 6.63 -0.24 -6.08
N ASN A 330 6.45 -1.05 -7.13
CA ASN A 330 6.09 -0.62 -8.48
C ASN A 330 4.61 -0.91 -8.80
N SER A 331 3.82 -1.29 -7.79
CA SER A 331 2.40 -1.53 -7.92
C SER A 331 1.61 -0.21 -7.99
N ALA A 332 0.51 -0.23 -8.73
CA ALA A 332 -0.44 0.88 -8.74
C ALA A 332 -1.00 1.05 -7.31
N VAL A 333 -1.17 2.30 -6.85
CA VAL A 333 -1.84 2.57 -5.59
C VAL A 333 -3.33 2.26 -5.78
N PRO A 334 -3.91 1.29 -5.06
CA PRO A 334 -5.31 0.96 -5.23
C PRO A 334 -6.20 2.11 -4.79
N VAL A 335 -7.32 2.31 -5.49
CA VAL A 335 -8.27 3.40 -5.21
C VAL A 335 -8.81 3.36 -3.77
N SER A 336 -8.88 2.18 -3.16
CA SER A 336 -9.28 1.98 -1.77
C SER A 336 -8.27 2.55 -0.76
N ALA A 337 -6.98 2.56 -1.09
CA ALA A 337 -5.91 3.11 -0.24
C ALA A 337 -5.79 4.64 -0.33
N ILE A 338 -6.35 5.25 -1.37
CA ILE A 338 -6.26 6.70 -1.60
C ILE A 338 -7.23 7.43 -0.67
N GLU A 339 -6.67 8.16 0.29
CA GLU A 339 -7.42 9.00 1.22
C GLU A 339 -7.95 10.24 0.49
N SER A 340 -7.06 10.96 -0.22
CA SER A 340 -7.44 12.17 -0.96
C SER A 340 -6.56 12.44 -2.17
N ILE A 341 -7.14 13.13 -3.15
CA ILE A 341 -6.45 13.69 -4.30
C ILE A 341 -6.76 15.19 -4.34
N THR A 342 -5.73 16.02 -4.33
CA THR A 342 -5.85 17.47 -4.43
C THR A 342 -5.18 17.95 -5.70
N LYS A 343 -5.96 18.54 -6.62
CA LYS A 343 -5.44 19.10 -7.86
C LYS A 343 -4.98 20.54 -7.67
N GLY A 344 -3.79 20.85 -8.16
CA GLY A 344 -3.28 22.20 -8.33
C GLY A 344 -3.29 22.62 -9.81
N SER A 345 -2.80 23.83 -10.10
CA SER A 345 -2.74 24.36 -11.47
C SER A 345 -1.84 23.57 -12.42
N SER A 346 -0.84 22.84 -11.91
CA SER A 346 0.17 22.13 -12.71
C SER A 346 0.33 20.66 -12.37
N GLY A 347 -0.50 20.10 -11.50
CA GLY A 347 -0.36 18.71 -11.06
C GLY A 347 -1.37 18.32 -10.00
N MET A 348 -1.14 17.17 -9.38
CA MET A 348 -1.96 16.64 -8.29
C MET A 348 -1.10 16.14 -7.14
N THR A 349 -1.64 16.21 -5.94
CA THR A 349 -1.06 15.61 -4.74
C THR A 349 -2.01 14.53 -4.25
N VAL A 350 -1.50 13.31 -4.13
CA VAL A 350 -2.24 12.14 -3.65
C VAL A 350 -1.75 11.79 -2.25
N LYS A 351 -2.70 11.65 -1.33
CA LYS A 351 -2.45 11.15 0.03
C LYS A 351 -3.03 9.74 0.14
N TYR A 352 -2.21 8.80 0.59
CA TYR A 352 -2.62 7.42 0.81
C TYR A 352 -1.89 6.84 2.02
N ASN A 353 -2.47 5.79 2.60
CA ASN A 353 -1.90 5.11 3.75
C ASN A 353 -1.18 3.83 3.31
N MET A 354 0.07 3.64 3.74
CA MET A 354 0.85 2.45 3.45
C MET A 354 0.63 1.31 4.45
N ASN A 355 -0.08 1.52 5.56
CA ASN A 355 -0.33 0.47 6.54
C ASN A 355 -1.07 -0.74 5.93
N SER A 356 -1.75 -0.54 4.80
CA SER A 356 -2.42 -1.59 4.05
C SER A 356 -1.62 -2.07 2.83
N VAL A 357 -0.70 -1.25 2.29
CA VAL A 357 -0.03 -1.49 0.98
C VAL A 357 1.16 -2.45 1.08
N PHE A 358 1.70 -2.65 2.28
CA PHE A 358 2.84 -3.54 2.50
C PHE A 358 2.44 -4.58 3.55
N SER A 359 2.41 -5.84 3.12
CA SER A 359 2.05 -6.95 3.99
C SER A 359 3.07 -7.12 5.12
N SER A 360 2.62 -7.61 6.27
CA SER A 360 3.47 -7.97 7.41
C SER A 360 4.54 -9.00 7.07
N ASP A 361 4.30 -9.80 6.03
CA ASP A 361 5.02 -11.03 5.74
C ASP A 361 6.43 -10.73 5.18
N LEU A 362 6.58 -9.61 4.47
CA LEU A 362 7.88 -9.13 3.99
C LEU A 362 8.87 -8.86 5.14
N PHE A 363 8.37 -8.45 6.31
CA PHE A 363 9.20 -8.13 7.46
C PHE A 363 9.65 -9.38 8.22
N ASP A 364 8.74 -10.35 8.39
CA ASP A 364 9.06 -11.66 8.98
C ASP A 364 10.08 -12.42 8.13
N GLU A 365 10.05 -12.26 6.80
CA GLU A 365 11.00 -12.90 5.89
C GLU A 365 12.35 -12.16 5.79
N LEU A 366 12.36 -10.82 5.74
CA LEU A 366 13.59 -10.02 5.64
C LEU A 366 14.40 -9.99 6.95
N LEU A 367 13.73 -10.00 8.11
CA LEU A 367 14.37 -9.81 9.42
C LEU A 367 14.13 -10.94 10.43
N GLY A 368 13.18 -11.85 10.18
CA GLY A 368 12.94 -13.01 11.05
C GLY A 368 14.13 -13.96 11.13
N GLY A 369 15.10 -13.87 10.19
CA GLY A 369 16.38 -14.56 10.29
C GLY A 369 17.45 -13.85 11.13
N MET A 370 17.35 -12.53 11.35
CA MET A 370 18.40 -11.73 12.00
C MET A 370 18.11 -11.35 13.46
N LEU A 371 16.84 -11.27 13.87
CA LEU A 371 16.44 -10.74 15.17
C LEU A 371 15.40 -11.61 15.88
N ASP A 372 15.81 -12.80 16.31
CA ASP A 372 14.96 -13.70 17.10
C ASP A 372 14.44 -12.98 18.37
N GLY A 373 13.14 -13.07 18.63
CA GLY A 373 12.47 -12.43 19.77
C GLY A 373 12.18 -10.92 19.66
N VAL A 374 12.30 -10.32 18.46
CA VAL A 374 11.94 -8.92 18.20
C VAL A 374 10.66 -8.85 17.37
N SER A 375 9.65 -8.11 17.82
CA SER A 375 8.42 -7.82 17.05
C SER A 375 8.40 -6.37 16.59
N ILE A 376 8.04 -6.12 15.33
CA ILE A 376 7.96 -4.78 14.76
C ILE A 376 6.52 -4.46 14.36
N ARG A 377 6.10 -3.22 14.65
CA ARG A 377 4.76 -2.71 14.32
C ARG A 377 4.84 -1.27 13.86
N THR A 378 4.47 -1.01 12.63
CA THR A 378 4.27 0.32 12.09
C THR A 378 2.88 0.85 12.44
N ARG A 379 2.79 2.16 12.56
CA ARG A 379 1.56 2.92 12.78
C ARG A 379 1.62 4.19 11.97
N ASP A 380 0.46 4.63 11.53
CA ASP A 380 0.27 5.93 10.90
C ASP A 380 1.23 6.17 9.73
N MET A 381 1.52 5.14 8.91
CA MET A 381 2.36 5.27 7.71
C MET A 381 1.61 6.04 6.63
N ASN A 382 1.75 7.36 6.64
CA ASN A 382 1.13 8.27 5.70
C ASN A 382 2.11 8.55 4.55
N VAL A 383 1.60 8.51 3.32
CA VAL A 383 2.32 8.96 2.13
C VAL A 383 1.62 10.15 1.52
N THR A 384 2.43 11.09 1.06
CA THR A 384 2.00 12.16 0.17
C THR A 384 2.89 12.16 -1.05
N ALA A 385 2.32 11.95 -2.22
CA ALA A 385 3.04 11.93 -3.48
C ALA A 385 2.48 12.99 -4.43
N LYS A 386 3.36 13.73 -5.10
CA LYS A 386 2.99 14.76 -6.06
C LYS A 386 3.32 14.30 -7.47
N ALA A 387 2.33 14.39 -8.35
CA ALA A 387 2.49 14.17 -9.77
C ALA A 387 2.39 15.49 -10.54
N VAL A 388 3.35 15.77 -11.41
CA VAL A 388 3.41 16.96 -12.29
C VAL A 388 3.79 16.48 -13.68
N ASN A 389 3.04 16.91 -14.70
CA ASN A 389 3.30 16.56 -16.10
C ASN A 389 3.47 15.04 -16.36
N GLY A 390 2.68 14.21 -15.68
CA GLY A 390 2.71 12.75 -15.87
C GLY A 390 3.91 12.03 -15.25
N MET A 391 4.61 12.67 -14.29
CA MET A 391 5.71 12.10 -13.52
C MET A 391 5.53 12.41 -12.04
N LEU A 392 5.95 11.52 -11.14
CA LEU A 392 6.09 11.81 -9.72
C LEU A 392 7.30 12.71 -9.50
N THR A 393 7.12 13.79 -8.76
CA THR A 393 8.17 14.79 -8.50
C THR A 393 8.53 14.90 -7.04
N ASP A 394 7.59 14.66 -6.15
CA ASP A 394 7.80 14.77 -4.71
C ASP A 394 7.12 13.59 -4.02
N THR A 395 7.76 13.00 -3.03
CA THR A 395 7.18 11.94 -2.20
C THR A 395 7.60 12.17 -0.76
N ALA A 396 6.65 12.13 0.16
CA ALA A 396 6.90 12.24 1.58
C ALA A 396 6.24 11.06 2.29
N ILE A 397 6.98 10.45 3.20
CA ILE A 397 6.54 9.34 4.04
C ILE A 397 6.70 9.78 5.48
N SER A 398 5.67 9.61 6.29
CA SER A 398 5.78 9.79 7.73
C SER A 398 5.06 8.67 8.46
N GLY A 399 5.56 8.31 9.63
CA GLY A 399 4.91 7.28 10.45
C GLY A 399 5.69 6.98 11.71
N THR A 400 5.22 6.00 12.46
CA THR A 400 5.86 5.52 13.68
C THR A 400 6.09 4.03 13.57
N VAL A 401 7.27 3.58 13.97
CA VAL A 401 7.63 2.17 14.05
C VAL A 401 7.88 1.82 15.51
N ASP A 402 7.10 0.89 16.04
CA ASP A 402 7.36 0.26 17.32
C ASP A 402 8.17 -1.00 17.16
N ILE A 403 9.15 -1.16 18.03
CA ILE A 403 10.02 -2.32 18.09
C ILE A 403 9.95 -2.83 19.52
N THR A 404 9.44 -4.05 19.69
CA THR A 404 9.35 -4.71 21.00
C THR A 404 10.34 -5.85 21.05
N ALA A 405 11.20 -5.85 22.07
CA ALA A 405 12.16 -6.91 22.32
C ALA A 405 12.20 -7.20 23.82
N GLU A 406 12.18 -8.48 24.21
CA GLU A 406 12.26 -8.90 25.62
C GLU A 406 11.26 -8.18 26.56
N GLY A 407 10.06 -7.84 26.05
CA GLY A 407 9.00 -7.16 26.80
C GLY A 407 9.12 -5.63 26.90
N GLU A 408 10.14 -5.01 26.31
CA GLU A 408 10.29 -3.55 26.21
C GLU A 408 9.97 -3.06 24.80
N THR A 409 9.13 -2.02 24.67
CA THR A 409 8.81 -1.39 23.38
C THR A 409 9.48 -0.04 23.23
N ILE A 410 10.20 0.16 22.13
CA ILE A 410 10.76 1.44 21.68
C ILE A 410 9.97 1.92 20.48
N SER A 411 9.68 3.21 20.41
CA SER A 411 9.00 3.83 19.28
C SER A 411 9.95 4.74 18.52
N ALA A 412 10.02 4.60 17.20
CA ALA A 412 10.77 5.45 16.29
C ALA A 412 9.79 6.21 15.39
N THR A 413 9.76 7.53 15.47
CA THR A 413 9.08 8.36 14.48
C THR A 413 9.98 8.56 13.28
N LEU A 414 9.45 8.32 12.10
CA LEU A 414 10.14 8.46 10.83
C LEU A 414 9.47 9.56 9.99
N ASN A 415 10.30 10.38 9.34
CA ASN A 415 9.88 11.29 8.29
C ASN A 415 10.91 11.23 7.16
N ALA A 416 10.50 10.82 5.96
CA ALA A 416 11.32 10.85 4.76
C ALA A 416 10.64 11.77 3.73
N ALA A 417 11.43 12.56 3.01
CA ALA A 417 10.96 13.33 1.88
C ALA A 417 11.96 13.19 0.73
N ALA A 418 11.47 12.92 -0.47
CA ALA A 418 12.23 12.82 -1.70
C ALA A 418 11.65 13.82 -2.72
N LYS A 419 12.53 14.43 -3.50
CA LYS A 419 12.18 15.36 -4.57
C LYS A 419 13.05 15.10 -5.79
N VAL A 420 12.43 14.84 -6.92
CA VAL A 420 13.10 14.75 -8.22
C VAL A 420 13.56 16.14 -8.63
N THR A 421 14.86 16.26 -8.93
CA THR A 421 15.51 17.51 -9.34
C THR A 421 15.86 17.53 -10.82
N ALA A 422 16.07 16.37 -11.44
CA ALA A 422 16.24 16.22 -12.89
C ALA A 422 15.95 14.79 -13.35
N THR A 423 15.60 14.63 -14.63
CA THR A 423 15.47 13.34 -15.32
C THR A 423 16.16 13.38 -16.69
N GLY A 424 16.36 12.22 -17.31
CA GLY A 424 16.90 12.11 -18.66
C GLY A 424 18.30 12.72 -18.83
N ASP A 425 18.55 13.39 -19.95
CA ASP A 425 19.87 13.90 -20.32
C ASP A 425 20.44 14.99 -19.41
N ALA A 426 19.58 15.64 -18.62
CA ALA A 426 19.98 16.61 -17.61
C ALA A 426 20.69 15.96 -16.42
N VAL A 427 20.53 14.64 -16.22
CA VAL A 427 21.21 13.89 -15.16
C VAL A 427 22.65 13.62 -15.56
N LYS A 428 23.59 14.11 -14.74
CA LYS A 428 25.03 13.88 -14.89
C LYS A 428 25.59 13.25 -13.63
N ILE A 429 26.10 12.03 -13.77
CA ILE A 429 26.76 11.27 -12.70
C ILE A 429 28.27 11.39 -12.87
N THR A 430 28.95 11.78 -11.79
CA THR A 430 30.42 11.84 -11.74
C THR A 430 30.88 10.83 -10.72
N LEU A 431 31.65 9.83 -11.18
CA LEU A 431 32.30 8.87 -10.31
C LEU A 431 33.67 9.39 -9.85
N PRO A 432 34.17 8.99 -8.66
CA PRO A 432 35.52 9.29 -8.23
C PRO A 432 36.56 8.78 -9.25
N THR A 433 37.63 9.52 -9.45
CA THR A 433 38.73 9.10 -10.33
C THR A 433 39.64 8.05 -9.68
N ASP A 434 39.51 7.86 -8.37
CA ASP A 434 40.34 6.99 -7.54
C ASP A 434 39.61 5.73 -7.07
N LEU A 435 38.58 5.26 -7.79
CA LEU A 435 37.86 4.00 -7.46
C LEU A 435 38.80 2.79 -7.27
N SER A 436 39.95 2.78 -7.93
CA SER A 436 40.98 1.74 -7.76
C SER A 436 41.65 1.73 -6.39
N SER A 437 41.55 2.82 -5.61
CA SER A 437 42.10 2.92 -4.25
C SER A 437 41.21 2.28 -3.18
N TYR A 438 39.96 1.96 -3.52
CA TYR A 438 39.01 1.34 -2.59
C TYR A 438 39.42 -0.13 -2.36
N VAL A 439 39.55 -0.50 -1.09
CA VAL A 439 39.92 -1.85 -0.66
C VAL A 439 38.68 -2.70 -0.38
N ASP A 440 38.78 -4.01 -0.44
CA ASP A 440 37.63 -4.87 -0.17
C ASP A 440 37.16 -4.70 1.29
N LEU A 441 35.84 -4.63 1.49
CA LEU A 441 35.25 -4.53 2.82
C LEU A 441 35.65 -5.77 3.65
N PRO A 442 36.21 -5.61 4.87
CA PRO A 442 36.58 -6.75 5.71
C PRO A 442 35.37 -7.63 6.04
N THR A 443 35.50 -8.94 5.87
CA THR A 443 34.42 -9.92 6.14
C THR A 443 34.25 -10.25 7.62
N GLU A 444 35.14 -9.78 8.50
CA GLU A 444 35.09 -10.01 9.95
C GLU A 444 35.26 -8.69 10.69
N ILE A 445 34.23 -8.28 11.44
CA ILE A 445 34.34 -7.25 12.48
C ILE A 445 34.76 -8.02 13.75
N ASN A 446 36.04 -7.95 14.11
CA ASN A 446 36.53 -8.49 15.39
C ASN A 446 35.93 -7.75 16.60
#